data_AF-A0AAF0REQ0-F1
#
_entry.id   AF-A0AAF0REQ0-F1
#
_cell.length_a   1.000
_cell.length_b   1.000
_cell.length_c   1.000
_cell.angle_alpha   90.00
_cell.angle_beta   90.00
_cell.angle_gamma   90.00
#
_symmetry.space_group_name_H-M   'P 1'
#
loop_
_entity.id
_entity.type
_entity.pdbx_description
1 polymer ?
#
loop_
_entity_poly.entity_id
_entity_poly.type
_entity_poly.pdbx_seq_one_letter_code
_entity_poly.pdbx_strand_id
1 'polypeptide(L)'
;MTDDRDPGSMHIGELADRAGMSLRTIRHYDEVGLLVPSGRTAGGFRVYTERDLERLLVIRRMKPLGFSLDEMGDLLSIVDGLPGTDAEDTAARAARLDAFLQDARDRHAKLVERAGMAEEFIGTLGTLRASLP
;
A
#
# COMPACT_ATOMS: atom_id res chain seq x y z
N MET A 1 1.58 -14.22 32.84
CA MET A 1 2.38 -13.06 33.30
C MET A 1 2.22 -11.99 32.23
N THR A 2 1.32 -11.05 32.53
CA THR A 2 0.88 -9.86 31.76
C THR A 2 0.57 -10.04 30.27
N ASP A 3 -0.67 -10.44 30.03
CA ASP A 3 -1.42 -10.17 28.80
C ASP A 3 -1.74 -8.66 28.76
N ASP A 4 -0.79 -7.88 28.23
CA ASP A 4 -0.89 -6.42 28.07
C ASP A 4 -1.44 -6.09 26.67
N ARG A 5 -2.49 -6.81 26.25
CA ARG A 5 -3.21 -6.55 25.01
C ARG A 5 -4.07 -5.30 25.21
N ASP A 6 -3.47 -4.14 24.93
CA ASP A 6 -4.25 -2.97 24.56
C ASP A 6 -5.20 -3.39 23.41
N PRO A 7 -6.53 -3.35 23.59
CA PRO A 7 -7.48 -3.86 22.61
C PRO A 7 -7.40 -3.02 21.33
N GLY A 8 -6.56 -3.47 20.39
CA GLY A 8 -6.21 -2.76 19.16
C GLY A 8 -4.74 -2.85 18.75
N SER A 9 -3.88 -3.46 19.57
CA SER A 9 -2.47 -3.69 19.26
C SER A 9 -2.20 -5.08 18.66
N MET A 10 -1.44 -5.12 17.57
CA MET A 10 -1.07 -6.31 16.80
C MET A 10 0.44 -6.52 16.83
N HIS A 11 0.88 -7.78 16.88
CA HIS A 11 2.27 -8.10 16.60
C HIS A 11 2.53 -8.19 15.09
N ILE A 12 3.81 -8.16 14.70
CA ILE A 12 4.23 -8.20 13.29
C ILE A 12 3.69 -9.41 12.51
N GLY A 13 3.51 -10.55 13.17
CA GLY A 13 2.92 -11.76 12.58
C GLY A 13 1.46 -11.55 12.20
N GLU A 14 0.66 -11.09 13.15
CA GLU A 14 -0.75 -10.77 12.91
C GLU A 14 -0.91 -9.66 11.86
N LEU A 15 -0.07 -8.62 11.92
CA LEU A 15 -0.05 -7.56 10.92
C LEU A 15 0.27 -8.10 9.51
N ALA A 16 1.22 -9.03 9.39
CA ALA A 16 1.58 -9.68 8.14
C ALA A 16 0.41 -10.46 7.54
N ASP A 17 -0.25 -11.26 8.36
CA ASP A 17 -1.39 -12.07 7.95
C ASP A 17 -2.55 -11.18 7.50
N ARG A 18 -2.90 -10.16 8.31
CA ARG A 18 -3.99 -9.22 7.99
C ARG A 18 -3.69 -8.35 6.78
N ALA A 19 -2.43 -7.91 6.60
CA ALA A 19 -2.03 -7.14 5.43
C ALA A 19 -1.87 -8.01 4.17
N GLY A 20 -1.83 -9.34 4.32
CA GLY A 20 -1.49 -10.29 3.26
C GLY A 20 -0.10 -10.03 2.68
N MET A 21 0.87 -9.75 3.54
CA MET A 21 2.25 -9.45 3.19
C MET A 21 3.20 -10.35 3.95
N SER A 22 4.40 -10.58 3.41
CA SER A 22 5.42 -11.31 4.15
C SER A 22 5.97 -10.47 5.31
N LEU A 23 6.43 -11.13 6.38
CA LEU A 23 7.20 -10.50 7.45
C LEU A 23 8.39 -9.71 6.91
N ARG A 24 9.06 -10.22 5.86
CA ARG A 24 10.17 -9.55 5.17
C ARG A 24 9.73 -8.22 4.56
N THR A 25 8.57 -8.18 3.92
CA THR A 25 8.00 -6.98 3.31
C THR A 25 7.69 -5.92 4.38
N ILE A 26 7.07 -6.32 5.49
CA ILE A 26 6.76 -5.41 6.58
C ILE A 26 8.04 -4.84 7.21
N ARG A 27 9.05 -5.70 7.47
CA ARG A 27 10.35 -5.24 7.98
C ARG A 27 11.04 -4.27 7.02
N HIS A 28 10.98 -4.55 5.72
CA HIS A 28 11.52 -3.64 4.72
C HIS A 28 10.84 -2.26 4.77
N TYR A 29 9.51 -2.21 4.91
CA TYR A 29 8.80 -0.94 5.05
C TYR A 29 9.11 -0.22 6.37
N ASP A 30 9.37 -0.95 7.46
CA ASP A 30 9.89 -0.37 8.71
C ASP A 30 11.28 0.25 8.48
N GLU A 31 12.19 -0.51 7.87
CA GLU A 31 13.56 -0.06 7.56
C GLU A 31 13.61 1.20 6.67
N VAL A 32 12.72 1.30 5.68
CA VAL A 32 12.64 2.48 4.80
C VAL A 32 11.73 3.59 5.33
N GLY A 33 11.20 3.48 6.54
CA GLY A 33 10.36 4.51 7.18
C GLY A 33 8.92 4.60 6.65
N LEU A 34 8.50 3.67 5.80
CA LEU A 34 7.13 3.56 5.31
C LEU A 34 6.18 2.92 6.32
N LEU A 35 6.66 2.34 7.41
CA LEU A 35 5.83 1.83 8.50
C LEU A 35 6.57 2.01 9.83
N VAL A 36 6.09 2.89 10.70
CA VAL A 36 6.69 3.04 12.03
C VAL A 36 5.82 2.28 13.04
N PRO A 37 6.39 1.37 13.86
CA PRO A 37 5.61 0.71 14.90
C PRO A 37 4.97 1.72 15.84
N SER A 38 3.66 1.61 16.05
CA SER A 38 2.92 2.48 16.99
C SER A 38 3.43 2.40 18.42
N GLY A 39 4.10 1.32 18.80
CA GLY A 39 4.71 1.21 20.12
C GLY A 39 5.55 -0.04 20.32
N ARG A 40 5.87 -0.29 21.59
CA ARG A 40 6.53 -1.52 22.04
C ARG A 40 5.85 -2.04 23.30
N THR A 41 5.72 -3.37 23.41
CA THR A 41 5.33 -4.04 24.65
C THR A 41 6.37 -3.82 25.75
N ALA A 42 6.01 -4.12 27.00
CA ALA A 42 6.94 -4.15 28.13
C ALA A 42 8.16 -5.07 27.90
N GLY A 43 8.02 -6.12 27.09
CA GLY A 43 9.10 -7.02 26.68
C GLY A 43 9.97 -6.50 25.52
N GLY A 44 9.73 -5.29 25.01
CA GLY A 44 10.50 -4.67 23.93
C GLY A 44 10.04 -5.03 22.51
N PHE A 45 9.04 -5.91 22.37
CA PHE A 45 8.50 -6.30 21.06
C PHE A 45 7.69 -5.17 20.42
N ARG A 46 7.87 -4.97 19.11
CA ARG A 46 7.09 -4.02 18.31
C ARG A 46 5.60 -4.39 18.32
N VAL A 47 4.76 -3.37 18.44
CA VAL A 47 3.31 -3.46 18.29
C VAL A 47 2.81 -2.42 17.30
N TYR A 48 1.73 -2.78 16.62
CA TYR A 48 1.14 -2.03 15.52
C TYR A 48 -0.36 -1.84 15.77
N THR A 49 -0.92 -0.75 15.29
CA THR A 49 -2.35 -0.43 15.44
C THR A 49 -3.12 -0.72 14.16
N GLU A 50 -4.46 -0.60 14.21
CA GLU A 50 -5.29 -0.67 13.01
C GLU A 50 -4.89 0.39 11.96
N ARG A 51 -4.46 1.58 12.40
CA ARG A 51 -3.95 2.63 11.51
C ARG A 51 -2.69 2.19 10.74
N ASP A 52 -1.81 1.43 11.39
CA ASP A 52 -0.63 0.85 10.74
C ASP A 52 -1.02 -0.16 9.66
N LEU A 53 -2.08 -0.95 9.90
CA LEU A 53 -2.63 -1.85 8.90
C LEU A 53 -3.24 -1.08 7.72
N GLU A 54 -4.05 -0.06 7.96
CA GLU A 54 -4.63 0.77 6.90
C GLU A 54 -3.56 1.38 6.00
N ARG A 55 -2.48 1.89 6.62
CA ARG A 55 -1.28 2.39 5.93
C ARG A 55 -0.66 1.33 5.02
N LEU A 56 -0.45 0.12 5.51
CA LEU A 56 0.06 -1.00 4.70
C LEU A 56 -0.86 -1.36 3.54
N LEU A 57 -2.18 -1.32 3.76
CA LEU A 57 -3.15 -1.61 2.71
C LEU A 57 -3.16 -0.53 1.61
N VAL A 58 -2.89 0.74 1.94
CA VAL A 58 -2.66 1.78 0.93
C VAL A 58 -1.41 1.46 0.11
N ILE A 59 -0.27 1.22 0.75
CA ILE A 59 0.99 0.85 0.07
C ILE A 59 0.78 -0.37 -0.85
N ARG A 60 0.03 -1.37 -0.38
CA ARG A 60 -0.29 -2.58 -1.17
C ARG A 60 -0.97 -2.25 -2.49
N ARG A 61 -1.95 -1.34 -2.47
CA ARG A 61 -2.75 -0.96 -3.65
C ARG A 61 -1.96 -0.11 -4.65
N MET A 62 -0.90 0.56 -4.20
CA MET A 62 -0.01 1.34 -5.06
C MET A 62 0.95 0.46 -5.88
N LYS A 63 1.30 -0.73 -5.37
CA LYS A 63 2.29 -1.61 -6.04
C LYS A 63 1.92 -2.03 -7.47
N PRO A 64 0.68 -2.49 -7.78
CA PRO A 64 0.30 -2.86 -9.15
C PRO A 64 0.39 -1.71 -10.15
N LEU A 65 0.23 -0.47 -9.68
CA LEU A 65 0.33 0.72 -10.51
C LEU A 65 1.79 1.17 -10.72
N GLY A 66 2.77 0.53 -10.08
CA GLY A 66 4.18 0.82 -10.26
C GLY A 66 4.69 2.05 -9.53
N PHE A 67 4.01 2.48 -8.45
CA PHE A 67 4.53 3.54 -7.59
C PHE A 67 5.84 3.16 -6.89
N SER A 68 6.76 4.11 -6.80
CA SER A 68 8.03 3.99 -6.08
C SER A 68 7.82 4.06 -4.56
N LEU A 69 8.85 3.72 -3.78
CA LEU A 69 8.79 3.85 -2.31
C LEU A 69 8.67 5.33 -1.89
N ASP A 70 9.31 6.24 -2.63
CA ASP A 70 9.24 7.68 -2.35
C ASP A 70 7.83 8.21 -2.60
N GLU A 71 7.21 7.84 -3.73
CA GLU A 71 5.83 8.22 -4.06
C GLU A 71 4.82 7.65 -3.05
N MET A 72 5.09 6.45 -2.51
CA MET A 72 4.30 5.88 -1.40
C MET A 72 4.44 6.73 -0.15
N GLY A 73 5.66 7.13 0.22
CA GLY A 73 5.90 8.03 1.36
C GLY A 73 5.19 9.37 1.21
N ASP A 74 5.26 9.96 0.02
CA ASP A 74 4.59 11.22 -0.30
C ASP A 74 3.08 11.14 -0.14
N LEU A 75 2.42 10.10 -0.67
CA LEU A 75 0.98 9.92 -0.50
C LEU A 75 0.62 9.74 0.98
N LEU A 76 1.39 8.94 1.71
CA LEU A 76 1.15 8.70 3.12
C LEU A 76 1.28 9.97 3.96
N SER A 77 2.22 10.86 3.61
CA SER A 77 2.35 12.17 4.28
C SER A 77 1.10 13.06 4.13
N ILE A 78 0.41 12.94 2.99
CA ILE A 78 -0.84 13.66 2.73
C ILE A 78 -1.97 13.07 3.59
N VAL A 79 -2.05 11.73 3.65
CA VAL A 79 -3.07 11.01 4.43
C VAL A 79 -2.87 11.20 5.94
N ASP A 80 -1.62 11.22 6.41
CA ASP A 80 -1.32 11.39 7.84
C ASP A 80 -1.62 12.79 8.36
N GLY A 81 -1.51 13.82 7.51
CA GLY A 81 -1.76 15.22 7.84
C GLY A 81 -3.23 15.63 8.01
N LEU A 82 -4.17 14.67 8.08
CA LEU A 82 -5.60 14.90 8.33
C LEU A 82 -5.85 15.00 9.85
N PRO A 83 -5.40 16.09 10.53
CA PRO A 83 -6.27 17.26 10.67
C PRO A 83 -5.50 18.60 10.71
N GLY A 84 -5.63 19.43 9.66
CA GLY A 84 -5.12 20.81 9.64
C GLY A 84 -6.29 21.80 9.60
N THR A 85 -6.36 22.72 10.55
CA THR A 85 -7.45 23.71 10.72
C THR A 85 -7.38 24.90 9.75
N ASP A 86 -6.32 24.97 8.93
CA ASP A 86 -6.06 26.13 8.06
C ASP A 86 -6.50 25.84 6.61
N ALA A 87 -7.28 26.77 6.03
CA ALA A 87 -7.90 26.61 4.72
C ALA A 87 -6.89 26.55 3.55
N GLU A 88 -5.81 27.33 3.64
CA GLU A 88 -4.71 27.33 2.65
C GLU A 88 -4.02 25.97 2.60
N ASP A 89 -3.81 25.39 3.78
CA ASP A 89 -3.23 24.08 4.02
C ASP A 89 -4.13 22.95 3.49
N THR A 90 -5.45 23.16 3.53
CA THR A 90 -6.45 22.24 2.97
C THR A 90 -6.44 22.26 1.44
N ALA A 91 -6.38 23.43 0.82
CA ALA A 91 -6.36 23.56 -0.65
C ALA A 91 -5.10 22.96 -1.27
N ALA A 92 -3.92 23.22 -0.69
CA ALA A 92 -2.66 22.64 -1.15
C ALA A 92 -2.66 21.11 -1.04
N ARG A 93 -3.22 20.55 0.05
CA ARG A 93 -3.38 19.09 0.22
C ARG A 93 -4.34 18.50 -0.81
N ALA A 94 -5.49 19.15 -1.04
CA ALA A 94 -6.45 18.71 -2.05
C ALA A 94 -5.81 18.64 -3.44
N ALA A 95 -5.07 19.69 -3.83
CA ALA A 95 -4.36 19.72 -5.11
C ALA A 95 -3.31 18.59 -5.24
N ARG A 96 -2.57 18.29 -4.18
CA ARG A 96 -1.61 17.16 -4.17
C ARG A 96 -2.34 15.81 -4.28
N LEU A 97 -3.46 15.63 -3.59
CA LEU A 97 -4.26 14.41 -3.68
C LEU A 97 -4.86 14.23 -5.08
N ASP A 98 -5.35 15.32 -5.68
CA ASP A 98 -5.87 15.31 -7.06
C ASP A 98 -4.78 14.92 -8.06
N ALA A 99 -3.55 15.40 -7.88
CA ALA A 99 -2.42 15.00 -8.70
C ALA A 99 -2.12 13.49 -8.58
N PHE A 100 -2.12 12.94 -7.36
CA PHE A 100 -1.97 11.49 -7.14
C PHE A 100 -3.10 10.68 -7.76
N LEU A 101 -4.34 11.18 -7.67
CA LEU A 101 -5.49 10.52 -8.27
C LEU A 101 -5.39 10.49 -9.80
N GLN A 102 -4.93 11.59 -10.41
CA GLN A 102 -4.72 11.64 -11.85
C GLN A 102 -3.59 10.69 -12.29
N ASP A 103 -2.45 10.69 -11.59
CA ASP A 103 -1.34 9.77 -11.89
C ASP A 103 -1.75 8.30 -11.73
N ALA A 104 -2.53 7.99 -10.68
CA ALA A 104 -3.09 6.65 -10.50
C ALA A 104 -4.01 6.23 -11.67
N ARG A 105 -4.82 7.15 -12.20
CA ARG A 105 -5.67 6.91 -13.38
C ARG A 105 -4.83 6.66 -14.63
N ASP A 106 -3.79 7.45 -14.85
CA ASP A 106 -2.93 7.32 -16.02
C ASP A 106 -2.14 5.99 -15.99
N ARG A 107 -1.61 5.61 -14.82
CA ARG A 107 -0.95 4.31 -14.62
C ARG A 107 -1.92 3.15 -14.77
N HIS A 108 -3.15 3.28 -14.27
CA HIS A 108 -4.19 2.27 -14.44
C HIS A 108 -4.57 2.09 -15.92
N ALA A 109 -4.75 3.17 -16.68
CA ALA A 109 -5.05 3.10 -18.11
C ALA A 109 -3.96 2.34 -18.88
N LYS A 110 -2.68 2.63 -18.60
CA LYS A 110 -1.53 1.90 -19.17
C LYS A 110 -1.51 0.42 -18.76
N LEU A 111 -1.89 0.12 -17.53
CA LEU A 111 -1.95 -1.26 -17.04
C LEU A 111 -3.06 -2.05 -17.77
N VAL A 112 -4.24 -1.45 -17.94
CA VAL A 112 -5.36 -2.05 -18.68
C VAL A 112 -5.00 -2.28 -20.14
N GLU A 113 -4.33 -1.32 -20.79
CA GLU A 113 -3.84 -1.48 -22.16
C GLU A 113 -2.91 -2.70 -22.30
N ARG A 114 -1.94 -2.84 -21.40
CA ARG A 114 -1.03 -3.99 -21.38
C ARG A 114 -1.75 -5.31 -21.11
N ALA A 115 -2.75 -5.30 -20.24
CA ALA A 115 -3.57 -6.48 -19.97
C ALA A 115 -4.33 -6.91 -21.23
N GLY A 116 -4.92 -5.95 -21.96
CA GLY A 116 -5.58 -6.22 -23.24
C GLY A 116 -4.64 -6.84 -24.27
N MET A 117 -3.42 -6.30 -24.43
CA MET A 117 -2.41 -6.88 -25.32
C MET A 117 -2.04 -8.32 -24.92
N ALA A 118 -1.96 -8.61 -23.61
CA ALA A 118 -1.68 -9.95 -23.13
C ALA A 118 -2.83 -10.93 -23.43
N GLU A 119 -4.08 -10.48 -23.28
CA GLU A 119 -5.27 -11.26 -23.61
C GLU A 119 -5.34 -11.59 -25.11
N GLU A 120 -5.05 -10.61 -25.98
CA GLU A 120 -4.96 -10.81 -27.44
C GLU A 120 -3.89 -11.85 -27.81
N PHE A 121 -2.72 -11.78 -27.18
CA PHE A 121 -1.65 -12.76 -27.38
C PHE A 121 -2.07 -14.17 -26.92
N ILE A 122 -2.74 -14.30 -25.77
CA ILE A 122 -3.29 -15.57 -25.29
C ILE A 122 -4.29 -16.14 -26.30
N GLY A 123 -5.20 -15.31 -26.83
CA GLY A 123 -6.16 -15.72 -27.85
C GLY A 123 -5.50 -16.16 -29.17
N THR A 124 -4.42 -15.49 -29.56
CA THR A 124 -3.61 -15.86 -30.73
C THR A 124 -2.98 -17.25 -30.55
N LEU A 125 -2.37 -17.52 -29.40
CA LEU A 125 -1.79 -18.84 -29.09
C LEU A 125 -2.86 -19.94 -29.04
N GLY A 126 -4.04 -19.65 -28.49
CA GLY A 126 -5.17 -20.59 -28.47
C GLY A 126 -5.63 -20.96 -29.89
N THR A 127 -5.71 -19.98 -30.77
CA THR A 127 -6.07 -20.19 -32.19
C THR A 127 -5.02 -21.04 -32.91
N LEU A 128 -3.73 -20.72 -32.72
CA LEU A 128 -2.62 -21.49 -33.30
C LEU A 128 -2.58 -22.94 -32.78
N ARG A 129 -2.88 -23.17 -31.50
CA ARG A 129 -2.95 -24.53 -30.95
C ARG A 129 -4.08 -25.35 -31.58
N ALA A 130 -5.23 -24.73 -31.83
CA ALA A 130 -6.41 -25.37 -32.39
C ALA A 130 -6.24 -25.73 -33.88
N SER A 131 -5.34 -25.07 -34.60
CA SER A 131 -5.04 -25.35 -36.00
C SER A 131 -3.98 -26.43 -36.23
N LEU A 132 -3.30 -26.89 -35.18
CA LEU A 132 -2.33 -27.98 -35.25
C LEU A 132 -3.00 -29.36 -35.08
N PRO A 133 -2.65 -30.36 -35.91
CA PRO A 133 -3.23 -31.71 -35.87
C PRO A 133 -2.88 -32.50 -34.61
#